data_AF-A0A2Z3H466-F1
#
_entry.id   AF-A0A2Z3H466-F1
#
_cell.length_a   1.000
_cell.length_b   1.000
_cell.length_c   1.000
_cell.angle_alpha   90.00
_cell.angle_beta   90.00
_cell.angle_gamma   90.00
#
_symmetry.space_group_name_H-M   'P 1'
#
loop_
_entity.id
_entity.type
_entity.pdbx_description
1 polymer ?
#
loop_
_entity_poly.entity_id
_entity_poly.type
_entity_poly.pdbx_seq_one_letter_code
_entity_poly.pdbx_strand_id
1 'polypeptide(L)'
;MNKGLAMQFAKQMGELTEEQRLHYYEVLAHNLTVAVRGIWSDERISDTEKVDRMKWVNEILHRVTAKVYVLRLKTHEWTEEDFEGLILGYVTAHPGIAGEVGWAVKATYRTISGEEM
;
A
#
# COMPACT_ATOMS: atom_id res chain seq x y z
N MET A 1 -11.81 -18.19 -5.80
CA MET A 1 -12.04 -17.38 -4.59
C MET A 1 -10.86 -17.60 -3.64
N ASN A 2 -9.91 -16.68 -3.63
CA ASN A 2 -8.69 -16.79 -2.81
C ASN A 2 -8.99 -16.22 -1.41
N LYS A 3 -9.39 -17.09 -0.47
CA LYS A 3 -9.73 -16.73 0.93
C LYS A 3 -8.50 -16.49 1.81
N GLY A 4 -7.40 -15.97 1.24
CA GLY A 4 -6.09 -15.90 1.90
C GLY A 4 -5.56 -14.51 2.23
N LEU A 5 -6.30 -13.44 1.90
CA LEU A 5 -5.89 -12.08 2.18
C LEU A 5 -7.11 -11.24 2.59
N ALA A 6 -7.82 -11.67 3.62
CA ALA A 6 -8.54 -10.68 4.41
C ALA A 6 -7.44 -9.87 5.10
N MET A 7 -6.98 -8.80 4.44
CA MET A 7 -6.19 -7.78 5.10
C MET A 7 -6.97 -7.46 6.39
N GLN A 8 -6.31 -7.58 7.55
CA GLN A 8 -6.83 -7.01 8.79
C GLN A 8 -6.36 -5.55 8.85
N PHE A 9 -6.23 -4.88 7.69
CA PHE A 9 -5.50 -3.64 7.59
C PHE A 9 -6.17 -2.59 8.46
N ALA A 10 -7.47 -2.38 8.30
CA ALA A 10 -8.18 -1.38 9.09
C ALA A 10 -8.09 -1.65 10.60
N LYS A 11 -8.20 -2.93 10.99
CA LYS A 11 -8.07 -3.35 12.39
C LYS A 11 -6.66 -3.07 12.94
N GLN A 12 -5.62 -3.50 12.22
CA GLN A 12 -4.22 -3.34 12.61
C GLN A 12 -3.80 -1.87 12.62
N MET A 13 -4.32 -1.07 11.69
CA MET A 13 -4.14 0.38 11.69
C MET A 13 -4.85 1.05 12.87
N GLY A 14 -5.98 0.50 13.32
CA GLY A 14 -6.69 0.95 14.53
C GLY A 14 -5.89 0.73 15.84
N GLU A 15 -4.90 -0.17 15.84
CA GLU A 15 -4.01 -0.41 16.98
C GLU A 15 -2.85 0.60 17.05
N LEU A 16 -2.60 1.34 15.97
CA LEU A 16 -1.55 2.35 15.88
C LEU A 16 -2.02 3.71 16.42
N THR A 17 -1.11 4.43 17.09
CA THR A 17 -1.35 5.84 17.45
C THR A 17 -1.48 6.71 16.18
N GLU A 18 -2.00 7.94 16.32
CA GLU A 18 -2.07 8.88 15.18
C GLU A 18 -0.69 9.15 14.56
N GLU A 19 0.35 9.30 15.38
CA GLU A 19 1.72 9.52 14.92
C GLU A 19 2.27 8.28 14.19
N GLN A 20 2.04 7.08 14.73
CA GLN A 20 2.42 5.84 14.08
C GLN A 20 1.68 5.62 12.75
N ARG A 21 0.38 5.95 12.68
CA ARG A 21 -0.38 5.88 11.43
C ARG A 21 0.16 6.84 10.38
N LEU A 22 0.43 8.09 10.77
CA LEU A 22 1.05 9.05 9.85
C LEU A 22 2.41 8.52 9.34
N HIS A 23 3.26 8.03 10.25
CA HIS A 23 4.56 7.48 9.89
C HIS A 23 4.44 6.24 9.00
N TYR A 24 3.46 5.37 9.27
CA TYR A 24 3.13 4.23 8.42
C TYR A 24 2.88 4.66 6.98
N TYR A 25 2.04 5.66 6.75
CA TYR A 25 1.73 6.09 5.39
C TYR A 25 2.93 6.72 4.68
N GLU A 26 3.81 7.41 5.40
CA GLU A 26 5.08 7.93 4.86
C GLU A 26 6.03 6.80 4.44
N VAL A 27 6.18 5.78 5.28
CA VAL A 27 7.02 4.61 4.99
C VAL A 27 6.39 3.73 3.90
N LEU A 28 5.06 3.63 3.84
CA LEU A 28 4.37 2.92 2.77
C LEU A 28 4.62 3.60 1.41
N ALA A 29 4.60 4.94 1.35
CA ALA A 29 4.95 5.66 0.13
C ALA A 29 6.38 5.35 -0.33
N HIS A 30 7.32 5.28 0.61
CA HIS A 30 8.69 4.87 0.32
C HIS A 30 8.75 3.42 -0.21
N ASN A 31 8.12 2.47 0.47
CA ASN A 31 8.14 1.06 0.07
C ASN A 31 7.43 0.82 -1.27
N LEU A 32 6.36 1.54 -1.59
CA LEU A 32 5.73 1.48 -2.91
C LEU A 32 6.68 2.00 -4.02
N THR A 33 7.52 3.01 -3.70
CA THR A 33 8.57 3.46 -4.63
C THR A 33 9.62 2.38 -4.85
N VAL A 34 10.01 1.63 -3.81
CA VAL A 34 10.92 0.48 -3.92
C VAL A 34 10.30 -0.63 -4.75
N ALA A 35 9.01 -0.93 -4.54
CA ALA A 35 8.25 -1.89 -5.33
C ALA A 35 8.25 -1.54 -6.83
N VAL A 36 8.01 -0.27 -7.19
CA VAL A 36 8.11 0.20 -8.59
C VAL A 36 9.49 -0.07 -9.18
N ARG A 37 10.57 0.16 -8.41
CA ARG A 37 11.94 -0.14 -8.86
C ARG A 37 12.16 -1.63 -9.06
N GLY A 38 11.59 -2.47 -8.19
CA GLY A 38 11.61 -3.93 -8.34
C GLY A 38 10.91 -4.40 -9.60
N ILE A 39 9.75 -3.82 -9.93
CA ILE A 39 9.02 -4.11 -11.18
C ILE A 39 9.86 -3.70 -12.39
N TRP A 40 10.43 -2.48 -12.36
CA TRP A 40 11.26 -1.97 -13.44
C TRP A 40 12.45 -2.89 -13.76
N SER A 41 13.12 -3.39 -12.72
CA SER A 41 14.30 -4.26 -12.85
C SER A 41 13.98 -5.73 -13.09
N ASP A 42 12.72 -6.16 -13.10
CA ASP A 42 12.36 -7.57 -13.29
C ASP A 42 12.49 -8.00 -14.76
N GLU A 43 13.57 -8.71 -15.09
CA GLU A 43 13.83 -9.22 -16.45
C GLU A 43 12.88 -10.34 -16.89
N ARG A 44 12.04 -10.87 -15.99
CA ARG A 44 11.12 -11.98 -16.30
C ARG A 44 9.79 -11.52 -16.92
N ILE A 45 9.49 -10.23 -16.86
CA ILE A 45 8.25 -9.64 -17.40
C ILE A 45 8.56 -8.67 -18.55
N SER A 46 7.63 -8.55 -19.50
CA SER A 46 7.78 -7.67 -20.66
C SER A 46 7.69 -6.19 -20.25
N ASP A 47 8.24 -5.30 -21.07
CA ASP A 47 8.16 -3.85 -20.84
C ASP A 47 6.70 -3.36 -20.75
N THR A 48 5.80 -3.93 -21.55
CA THR A 48 4.36 -3.61 -21.47
C THR A 48 3.78 -3.98 -20.11
N GLU A 49 4.12 -5.17 -19.60
CA GLU A 49 3.67 -5.62 -18.28
C GLU A 49 4.29 -4.77 -17.16
N LYS A 50 5.57 -4.40 -17.27
CA LYS A 50 6.23 -3.48 -16.33
C LYS A 50 5.49 -2.15 -16.26
N VAL A 51 5.20 -1.55 -17.42
CA VAL A 51 4.51 -0.25 -17.49
C VAL A 51 3.12 -0.34 -16.85
N ASP A 52 2.35 -1.39 -17.13
CA ASP A 52 1.02 -1.55 -16.53
C ASP A 52 1.11 -1.74 -15.01
N ARG A 53 1.98 -2.63 -14.52
CA ARG A 53 2.16 -2.83 -13.07
C ARG A 53 2.64 -1.57 -12.36
N MET A 54 3.66 -0.89 -12.89
CA MET A 54 4.16 0.36 -12.32
C MET A 54 3.08 1.43 -12.27
N LYS A 55 2.24 1.54 -13.29
CA LYS A 55 1.10 2.47 -13.31
C LYS A 55 0.17 2.24 -12.12
N TRP A 56 -0.23 1.00 -11.87
CA TRP A 56 -1.19 0.70 -10.81
C TRP A 56 -0.59 0.76 -9.40
N VAL A 57 0.68 0.39 -9.23
CA VAL A 57 1.41 0.66 -7.97
C VAL A 57 1.54 2.16 -7.73
N ASN A 58 1.82 2.94 -8.78
CA ASN A 58 1.92 4.39 -8.69
C ASN A 58 0.57 5.04 -8.36
N GLU A 59 -0.55 4.51 -8.87
CA GLU A 59 -1.89 4.97 -8.45
C GLU A 59 -2.11 4.77 -6.95
N ILE A 60 -1.74 3.61 -6.38
CA ILE A 60 -1.80 3.39 -4.93
C ILE A 60 -0.88 4.37 -4.18
N LEU A 61 0.34 4.61 -4.67
CA LEU A 61 1.27 5.60 -4.11
C LEU A 61 0.66 7.01 -4.09
N HIS A 62 -0.03 7.43 -5.16
CA HIS A 62 -0.73 8.70 -5.20
C HIS A 62 -1.82 8.78 -4.11
N ARG A 63 -2.55 7.70 -3.86
CA ARG A 63 -3.57 7.65 -2.80
C ARG A 63 -2.96 7.67 -1.40
N VAL A 64 -1.84 6.99 -1.20
CA VAL A 64 -1.08 7.03 0.06
C VAL A 64 -0.59 8.45 0.35
N THR A 65 0.00 9.13 -0.63
CA THR A 65 0.49 10.51 -0.42
C THR A 65 -0.66 11.50 -0.16
N ALA A 66 -1.83 11.29 -0.78
CA ALA A 66 -3.05 12.03 -0.43
C ALA A 66 -3.50 11.76 1.02
N LYS A 67 -3.46 10.51 1.49
CA LYS A 67 -3.76 10.15 2.89
C LYS A 67 -2.79 10.82 3.88
N VAL A 68 -1.50 10.86 3.57
CA VAL A 68 -0.49 11.62 4.38
C VAL A 68 -0.89 13.09 4.50
N TYR A 69 -1.25 13.73 3.38
CA TYR A 69 -1.71 15.12 3.37
C TYR A 69 -2.95 15.32 4.25
N VAL A 70 -3.92 14.42 4.14
CA VAL A 70 -5.16 14.43 4.93
C VAL A 70 -4.87 14.34 6.43
N LEU A 71 -4.03 13.40 6.86
CA LEU A 71 -3.67 13.21 8.26
C LEU A 71 -2.88 14.40 8.81
N ARG A 72 -1.92 14.94 8.04
CA ARG A 72 -1.10 16.08 8.47
C ARG A 72 -1.91 17.37 8.61
N LEU A 73 -2.81 17.65 7.67
CA LEU A 73 -3.55 18.90 7.62
C LEU A 73 -4.96 18.82 8.22
N LYS A 74 -5.39 17.64 8.69
CA LYS A 74 -6.69 17.40 9.32
C LYS A 74 -7.87 17.92 8.48
N THR A 75 -7.82 17.67 7.16
CA THR A 75 -8.77 18.28 6.21
C THR A 75 -10.13 17.58 6.21
N HIS A 76 -10.20 16.32 5.78
CA HIS A 76 -11.40 15.49 5.77
C HIS A 76 -11.09 14.11 6.36
N GLU A 77 -12.10 13.38 6.80
CA GLU A 77 -11.89 12.04 7.32
C GLU A 77 -11.94 11.01 6.19
N TRP A 78 -10.90 10.20 6.11
CA TRP A 78 -10.87 9.00 5.29
C TRP A 78 -10.63 7.85 6.24
N THR A 79 -11.55 6.89 6.34
CA THR A 79 -11.39 5.80 7.30
C THR A 79 -10.30 4.84 6.86
N GLU A 80 -9.84 3.97 7.75
CA GLU A 80 -8.87 2.94 7.38
C GLU A 80 -9.54 1.85 6.52
N GLU A 81 -10.83 1.60 6.72
CA GLU A 81 -11.69 0.73 5.93
C GLU A 81 -11.85 1.23 4.49
N ASP A 82 -12.06 2.54 4.30
CA ASP A 82 -12.13 3.15 2.97
C ASP A 82 -10.81 2.94 2.21
N PHE A 83 -9.69 3.13 2.91
CA PHE A 83 -8.36 3.00 2.34
C PHE A 83 -8.01 1.54 2.02
N GLU A 84 -8.35 0.62 2.91
CA GLU A 84 -8.27 -0.82 2.70
C GLU A 84 -9.07 -1.25 1.47
N GLY A 85 -10.32 -0.83 1.37
CA GLY A 85 -11.19 -1.12 0.24
C GLY A 85 -10.62 -0.62 -1.09
N LEU A 86 -10.00 0.57 -1.07
CA LEU A 86 -9.32 1.14 -2.24
C LEU A 86 -8.12 0.29 -2.68
N ILE A 87 -7.22 -0.10 -1.76
CA ILE A 87 -6.06 -0.93 -2.09
C ILE A 87 -6.53 -2.28 -2.62
N LEU A 88 -7.48 -2.93 -1.93
CA LEU A 88 -8.03 -4.21 -2.34
C LEU A 88 -8.69 -4.12 -3.72
N GLY A 89 -9.37 -3.01 -4.03
CA GLY A 89 -9.93 -2.75 -5.35
C GLY A 89 -8.88 -2.79 -6.45
N TYR A 90 -7.77 -2.06 -6.28
CA TYR A 90 -6.67 -2.06 -7.26
C TYR A 90 -6.00 -3.42 -7.38
N VAL A 91 -5.69 -4.09 -6.26
CA VAL A 91 -5.05 -5.42 -6.28
C VAL A 91 -5.95 -6.47 -6.92
N THR A 92 -7.26 -6.40 -6.68
CA THR A 92 -8.24 -7.32 -7.29
C THR A 92 -8.37 -7.09 -8.79
N ALA A 93 -8.43 -5.82 -9.23
CA ALA A 93 -8.51 -5.47 -10.64
C ALA A 93 -7.19 -5.74 -11.39
N HIS A 94 -6.05 -5.68 -10.70
CA HIS A 94 -4.70 -5.82 -11.25
C HIS A 94 -3.90 -6.84 -10.46
N PRO A 95 -4.15 -8.15 -10.62
CA PRO A 95 -3.52 -9.18 -9.79
C PRO A 95 -1.98 -9.23 -9.93
N GLY A 96 -1.43 -8.69 -11.03
CA GLY A 96 0.01 -8.60 -11.26
C GLY A 96 0.78 -7.73 -10.27
N ILE A 97 0.11 -6.85 -9.51
CA ILE A 97 0.74 -6.00 -8.48
C ILE A 97 0.57 -6.54 -7.04
N ALA A 98 -0.12 -7.67 -6.87
CA ALA A 98 -0.48 -8.18 -5.55
C ALA A 98 0.73 -8.50 -4.67
N GLY A 99 1.79 -9.03 -5.27
CA GLY A 99 3.01 -9.41 -4.54
C GLY A 99 3.75 -8.20 -4.00
N GLU A 100 3.93 -7.19 -4.84
CA GLU A 100 4.67 -5.96 -4.55
C GLU A 100 3.92 -5.07 -3.55
N VAL A 101 2.61 -4.91 -3.74
CA VAL A 101 1.75 -4.16 -2.80
C VAL A 101 1.67 -4.89 -1.46
N GLY A 102 1.48 -6.21 -1.48
CA GLY A 102 1.43 -7.04 -0.28
C GLY A 102 2.74 -6.97 0.51
N TRP A 103 3.88 -7.02 -0.17
CA TRP A 103 5.19 -6.81 0.46
C TRP A 103 5.31 -5.40 1.06
N ALA A 104 4.96 -4.36 0.31
CA ALA A 104 5.10 -2.98 0.77
C ALA A 104 4.26 -2.71 2.03
N VAL A 105 3.01 -3.18 2.04
CA VAL A 105 2.09 -3.08 3.19
C VAL A 105 2.70 -3.80 4.40
N LYS A 106 3.11 -5.07 4.28
CA LYS A 106 3.68 -5.88 5.37
C LYS A 106 4.99 -5.33 5.91
N ALA A 107 5.92 -4.99 5.02
CA ALA A 107 7.21 -4.43 5.40
C ALA A 107 7.05 -3.10 6.15
N THR A 108 6.10 -2.28 5.72
CA THR A 108 5.79 -1.01 6.40
C THR A 108 5.27 -1.25 7.79
N TYR A 109 4.25 -2.09 7.97
CA TYR A 109 3.65 -2.30 9.29
C TYR A 109 4.69 -2.81 10.28
N ARG A 110 5.46 -3.82 9.89
CA ARG A 110 6.57 -4.35 10.69
C ARG A 110 7.60 -3.29 11.07
N THR A 111 7.88 -2.34 10.17
CA THR A 111 8.81 -1.25 10.46
C THR A 111 8.27 -0.31 11.56
N ILE A 112 6.95 -0.10 11.61
CA ILE A 112 6.30 0.83 12.53
C ILE A 112 5.95 0.19 13.88
N SER A 113 5.41 -1.02 13.87
CA SER A 113 4.93 -1.72 15.05
C SER A 113 5.96 -2.68 15.66
N GLY A 114 6.91 -3.17 14.85
CA GLY A 114 7.76 -4.31 15.22
C GLY A 114 7.06 -5.67 15.09
N GLU A 115 5.81 -5.72 14.61
CA GLU A 115 4.98 -6.91 14.53
C GLU A 115 4.74 -7.35 13.07
N GLU A 116 4.38 -8.62 12.86
CA GLU A 116 4.00 -9.14 11.54
C GLU A 116 2.53 -8.85 11.24
N MET A 117 2.20 -8.64 9.96
CA MET A 117 0.85 -8.29 9.51
C MET A 117 0.10 -9.46 8.88
#